data_AF-A0A3D8YQ82-F1
#
_entry.id   AF-A0A3D8YQ82-F1
#
_cell.length_a   1.000
_cell.length_b   1.000
_cell.length_c   1.000
_cell.angle_alpha   90.00
_cell.angle_beta   90.00
_cell.angle_gamma   90.00
#
_symmetry.space_group_name_H-M   'P 1'
#
loop_
_entity.id
_entity.type
_entity.pdbx_description
1 polymer ?
#
loop_
_entity_poly.entity_id
_entity_poly.type
_entity_poly.pdbx_seq_one_letter_code
_entity_poly.pdbx_strand_id
1 'polypeptide(L)'
;MIKVREDLFNRSRIKNYENTMIDVKERYSNLPSYSLRVKGITHTKVHAVKQIGLYDNIDDIITDALEVLIQSYNEEDAKKISDYELEFNEIKLKKANLKK
;
A
#
# COMPACT_ATOMS: atom_id res chain seq x y z
N MET A 1 -46.66 -29.53 22.65
CA MET A 1 -45.70 -28.65 23.35
C MET A 1 -44.47 -28.51 22.46
N ILE A 2 -44.43 -27.46 21.63
CA ILE A 2 -43.33 -27.21 20.70
C ILE A 2 -42.43 -26.16 21.36
N LYS A 3 -41.27 -26.60 21.86
CA LYS A 3 -40.25 -25.72 22.45
C LYS A 3 -39.49 -25.05 21.30
N VAL A 4 -39.76 -23.77 21.08
CA VAL A 4 -38.95 -22.88 20.24
C VAL A 4 -37.52 -22.91 20.79
N ARG A 5 -36.54 -23.35 20.00
CA ARG A 5 -35.12 -23.23 20.36
C ARG A 5 -34.65 -21.84 19.99
N GLU A 6 -34.58 -20.97 20.98
CA GLU A 6 -33.99 -19.62 20.94
C GLU A 6 -32.46 -19.63 20.78
N ASP A 7 -31.89 -20.65 20.13
CA ASP A 7 -30.43 -20.85 20.08
C ASP A 7 -29.77 -20.32 18.80
N LEU A 8 -30.52 -19.59 17.96
CA LEU A 8 -30.01 -18.98 16.72
C LEU A 8 -29.55 -17.52 16.87
N PHE A 9 -29.80 -16.89 18.03
CA PHE A 9 -29.57 -15.44 18.19
C PHE A 9 -28.40 -15.05 19.10
N ASN A 10 -27.60 -16.00 19.60
CA ASN A 10 -26.55 -15.66 20.56
C ASN A 10 -25.17 -16.26 20.25
N ARG A 11 -24.67 -16.00 19.03
CA ARG A 11 -23.23 -16.02 18.76
C ARG A 11 -22.81 -14.77 18.02
N SER A 12 -22.85 -13.67 18.77
CA SER A 12 -21.85 -12.61 18.69
C SER A 12 -20.45 -13.22 18.85
N ARG A 13 -19.89 -13.73 17.76
CA ARG A 13 -18.45 -13.80 17.59
C ARG A 13 -18.14 -13.20 16.24
N ILE A 14 -17.89 -11.90 16.30
CA ILE A 14 -16.96 -11.19 15.45
C ILE A 14 -15.71 -12.09 15.32
N LYS A 15 -15.72 -12.97 14.32
CA LYS A 15 -14.51 -13.58 13.81
C LYS A 15 -14.11 -12.69 12.65
N ASN A 16 -13.60 -11.52 13.00
CA ASN A 16 -12.59 -10.89 12.16
C ASN A 16 -11.41 -11.86 12.20
N TYR A 17 -11.44 -12.88 11.33
CA TYR A 17 -10.23 -13.53 10.89
C TYR A 17 -9.44 -12.42 10.22
N GLU A 18 -8.62 -11.69 10.99
CA GLU A 18 -7.54 -10.93 10.41
C GLU A 18 -6.68 -11.96 9.70
N ASN A 19 -6.86 -11.98 8.39
CA ASN A 19 -6.13 -12.84 7.48
C ASN A 19 -4.71 -12.25 7.40
N THR A 20 -3.90 -12.49 8.42
CA THR A 20 -2.52 -12.00 8.55
C THR A 20 -1.55 -12.64 7.55
N MET A 21 -2.05 -13.50 6.66
CA MET A 21 -1.33 -14.11 5.53
C MET A 21 -1.77 -13.57 4.16
N ILE A 22 -2.50 -12.46 4.07
CA ILE A 22 -2.51 -11.71 2.81
C ILE A 22 -1.16 -11.04 2.71
N ASP A 23 -0.33 -11.49 1.76
CA ASP A 23 0.96 -10.91 1.47
C ASP A 23 0.81 -9.38 1.42
N VAL A 24 1.65 -8.64 2.15
CA VAL A 24 1.54 -7.18 2.24
C VAL A 24 1.53 -6.56 0.83
N LYS A 25 2.22 -7.19 -0.12
CA LYS A 25 2.16 -6.86 -1.55
C LYS A 25 0.79 -7.07 -2.18
N GLU A 26 0.11 -8.20 -1.92
CA GLU A 26 -1.27 -8.42 -2.38
C GLU A 26 -2.25 -7.44 -1.74
N ARG A 27 -2.05 -7.08 -0.46
CA ARG A 27 -2.93 -6.15 0.27
C ARG A 27 -2.98 -4.78 -0.38
N TYR A 28 -1.84 -4.27 -0.86
CA TYR A 28 -1.73 -2.94 -1.45
C TYR A 28 -1.76 -2.92 -2.97
N SER A 29 -1.85 -4.08 -3.64
CA SER A 29 -2.00 -4.16 -5.10
C SER A 29 -3.23 -3.42 -5.64
N ASN A 30 -4.26 -3.24 -4.80
CA ASN A 30 -5.49 -2.53 -5.15
C ASN A 30 -5.45 -1.02 -4.88
N LEU A 31 -4.30 -0.47 -4.46
CA LEU A 31 -4.16 0.96 -4.28
C LEU A 31 -4.25 1.69 -5.63
N PRO A 32 -4.93 2.85 -5.70
CA PRO A 32 -5.02 3.59 -6.93
C PRO A 32 -3.67 4.20 -7.31
N SER A 33 -3.42 4.30 -8.62
CA SER A 33 -2.29 5.09 -9.13
C SER A 33 -2.52 6.59 -8.90
N TYR A 34 -1.44 7.34 -8.67
CA TYR A 34 -1.49 8.79 -8.43
C TYR A 34 -0.61 9.54 -9.43
N SER A 35 -1.07 10.71 -9.87
CA SER A 35 -0.25 11.61 -10.69
C SER A 35 0.71 12.41 -9.83
N LEU A 36 2.01 12.29 -10.09
CA LEU A 36 3.04 13.09 -9.44
C LEU A 36 3.44 14.28 -10.33
N ARG A 37 3.30 15.51 -9.82
CA ARG A 37 3.75 16.71 -10.52
C ARG A 37 5.18 17.06 -10.09
N VAL A 38 6.08 17.19 -11.06
CA VAL A 38 7.50 17.51 -10.84
C VAL A 38 7.94 18.69 -11.72
N LYS A 39 9.13 19.24 -11.43
CA LYS A 39 9.74 20.27 -12.29
C LYS A 39 10.11 19.66 -13.65
N GLY A 40 10.07 20.48 -14.71
CA GLY A 40 10.39 20.05 -16.08
C GLY A 40 11.77 19.40 -16.21
N ILE A 41 12.78 19.91 -15.50
CA ILE A 41 14.13 19.29 -15.48
C ILE A 41 14.08 17.87 -14.93
N THR A 42 13.36 17.63 -13.83
CA THR A 42 13.20 16.30 -13.23
C THR A 42 12.47 15.36 -14.17
N HIS A 43 11.39 15.84 -14.79
CA HIS A 43 10.62 15.10 -15.78
C HIS A 43 11.53 14.62 -16.94
N THR A 44 12.26 15.55 -17.57
CA THR A 44 13.18 15.20 -18.68
C THR A 44 14.25 14.20 -18.25
N LYS A 45 14.84 14.37 -17.06
CA LYS A 45 15.84 13.43 -16.54
C LYS A 45 15.27 12.03 -16.34
N VAL A 46 14.11 11.91 -15.72
CA VAL A 46 13.43 10.62 -15.51
C VAL A 46 13.15 9.93 -16.85
N HIS A 47 12.69 10.66 -17.85
CA HIS A 47 12.45 10.10 -19.18
C HIS A 47 13.74 9.63 -19.86
N ALA A 48 14.85 10.36 -19.72
CA ALA A 48 16.15 9.93 -20.24
C ALA A 48 16.66 8.66 -19.53
N VAL A 49 16.52 8.60 -18.21
CA VAL A 49 16.88 7.41 -17.42
C VAL A 49 16.04 6.21 -17.85
N LYS A 50 14.72 6.40 -18.07
CA LYS A 50 13.83 5.36 -18.57
C LYS A 50 14.35 4.73 -19.87
N GLN A 51 14.75 5.57 -20.82
CA GLN A 51 15.23 5.12 -22.13
C GLN A 51 16.56 4.39 -22.04
N ILE A 52 17.50 4.89 -21.23
CA ILE A 52 18.85 4.32 -21.12
C ILE A 52 18.84 3.03 -20.29
N GLY A 53 18.10 3.02 -19.18
CA GLY A 53 18.03 1.91 -18.23
C GLY A 53 17.03 0.81 -18.61
N LEU A 54 16.30 0.98 -19.72
CA LEU A 54 15.28 0.02 -20.21
C LEU A 54 14.17 -0.27 -19.17
N TYR A 55 13.76 0.74 -18.41
CA TYR A 55 12.64 0.63 -17.48
C TYR A 55 11.30 0.62 -18.23
N ASP A 56 10.37 -0.24 -17.80
CA ASP A 56 9.05 -0.36 -18.43
C ASP A 56 8.22 0.91 -18.22
N ASN A 57 8.27 1.47 -17.00
CA ASN A 57 7.55 2.68 -16.65
C ASN A 57 8.35 3.62 -15.72
N ILE A 58 7.80 4.80 -15.44
CA ILE A 58 8.44 5.81 -14.57
C ILE A 58 8.34 5.42 -13.09
N ASP A 59 7.30 4.70 -12.72
CA ASP A 59 7.06 4.24 -11.33
C ASP A 59 8.18 3.30 -10.88
N ASP A 60 8.64 2.41 -11.75
CA ASP A 60 9.79 1.52 -11.49
C ASP A 60 11.05 2.32 -11.13
N ILE A 61 11.35 3.37 -11.91
CA ILE A 61 12.51 4.25 -11.68
C ILE A 61 12.39 4.97 -10.33
N ILE A 62 11.19 5.45 -10.02
CA ILE A 62 10.94 6.16 -8.76
C ILE A 62 11.07 5.19 -7.58
N THR A 63 10.55 3.97 -7.73
CA THR A 63 10.62 2.92 -6.71
C THR A 63 12.08 2.58 -6.39
N ASP A 64 12.89 2.27 -7.40
CA ASP A 64 14.31 1.96 -7.22
C ASP A 64 15.08 3.13 -6.60
N ALA A 65 14.81 4.36 -7.05
CA ALA A 65 15.45 5.56 -6.49
C ALA A 65 15.08 5.80 -5.02
N LEU A 66 13.83 5.51 -4.64
CA LEU A 66 13.36 5.60 -3.26
C LEU A 66 13.98 4.51 -2.40
N GLU A 67 14.09 3.27 -2.88
CA GLU A 67 14.74 2.18 -2.15
C GLU A 67 16.21 2.50 -1.85
N VAL A 68 16.96 2.99 -2.84
CA VAL A 68 18.35 3.43 -2.65
C VAL A 68 18.44 4.58 -1.64
N LEU A 69 17.50 5.53 -1.69
CA LEU A 69 17.46 6.63 -0.73
C LEU A 69 17.16 6.12 0.68
N ILE A 70 16.20 5.21 0.85
CA ILE A 70 15.84 4.61 2.15
C ILE A 70 17.02 3.85 2.74
N GLN A 71 17.75 3.08 1.92
CA GLN A 71 18.95 2.35 2.34
C GLN A 71 20.07 3.27 2.85
N SER A 72 20.06 4.56 2.49
CA SER A 72 21.04 5.54 2.98
C SER A 72 20.72 6.08 4.38
N TYR A 73 19.50 5.86 4.90
CA TYR A 73 19.12 6.23 6.26
C TYR A 73 19.64 5.22 7.30
N ASN A 74 19.70 5.65 8.56
CA ASN A 74 19.91 4.74 9.68
C ASN A 74 18.68 3.83 9.89
N GLU A 75 18.86 2.74 10.63
CA GLU A 75 17.79 1.75 10.87
C GLU A 75 16.54 2.36 11.52
N GLU A 76 16.71 3.33 12.42
CA GLU A 76 15.59 3.95 13.14
C GLU A 76 14.72 4.77 12.16
N ASP A 77 15.33 5.57 11.30
CA ASP A 77 14.63 6.41 10.34
C ASP A 77 14.06 5.60 9.17
N ALA A 78 14.78 4.57 8.70
CA ALA A 78 14.26 3.62 7.72
C ALA A 78 13.00 2.90 8.25
N LYS A 79 13.01 2.52 9.53
CA LYS A 79 11.82 1.94 10.19
C LYS A 79 10.67 2.94 10.27
N LYS A 80 10.92 4.19 10.66
CA LYS A 80 9.89 5.25 10.68
C LYS A 80 9.25 5.43 9.31
N ILE A 81 10.05 5.41 8.23
CA ILE A 81 9.53 5.51 6.86
C ILE A 81 8.56 4.37 6.57
N SER A 82 8.92 3.13 6.93
CA SER A 82 8.04 1.96 6.75
C SER A 82 6.76 2.06 7.59
N ASP A 83 6.85 2.50 8.84
CA ASP A 83 5.69 2.68 9.71
C ASP A 83 4.71 3.72 9.12
N TYR A 84 5.23 4.85 8.61
CA TYR A 84 4.43 5.87 7.93
C TYR A 84 3.79 5.37 6.63
N GLU A 85 4.53 4.59 5.84
CA GLU A 85 4.00 3.99 4.61
C GLU A 85 2.77 3.12 4.90
N LEU A 86 2.86 2.24 5.89
CA LEU A 86 1.77 1.36 6.31
C LEU A 86 0.55 2.18 6.76
N GLU A 87 0.76 3.17 7.63
CA GLU A 87 -0.33 4.03 8.12
C GLU A 87 -1.06 4.74 6.97
N PHE A 88 -0.32 5.36 6.05
CA PHE A 88 -0.92 6.08 4.93
C PHE A 88 -1.62 5.14 3.94
N ASN A 89 -1.07 3.97 3.68
CA ASN A 89 -1.69 3.00 2.78
C ASN A 89 -2.99 2.42 3.37
N GLU A 90 -3.07 2.19 4.68
CA GLU A 90 -4.32 1.82 5.34
C GLU A 90 -5.41 2.89 5.22
N ILE A 91 -5.04 4.17 5.35
CA ILE A 91 -5.98 5.28 5.15
C ILE A 91 -6.49 5.31 3.70
N LYS A 92 -5.63 5.09 2.71
CA LYS A 92 -6.01 5.03 1.30
C LYS A 92 -6.96 3.86 1.03
N LEU A 93 -6.67 2.66 1.55
CA LEU A 93 -7.52 1.49 1.41
C LEU A 93 -8.92 1.72 2.00
N LYS A 94 -9.00 2.28 3.22
CA LYS A 94 -10.28 2.64 3.84
C LYS A 94 -11.09 3.57 2.95
N LYS A 95 -10.47 4.62 2.40
CA LYS A 95 -11.12 5.56 1.48
C LYS A 95 -11.57 4.91 0.17
N ALA A 96 -10.77 3.99 -0.38
CA ALA A 96 -11.11 3.27 -1.60
C ALA A 96 -12.31 2.33 -1.38
N ASN A 97 -12.36 1.64 -0.24
CA ASN A 97 -13.45 0.73 0.11
C ASN A 97 -14.77 1.47 0.43
N LEU A 98 -14.72 2.68 0.98
CA LEU A 98 -15.91 3.51 1.20
C LEU A 98 -16.56 4.05 -0.08
N LYS A 99 -15.85 4.01 -1.21
CA LYS A 99 -16.33 4.47 -2.52
C LYS A 99 -16.91 3.35 -3.39
N LYS A 100 -16.79 2.09 -2.95
CA LYS A 100 -17.41 0.92 -3.58
C LYS A 100 -18.79 0.68 -3.00
#